data_AF-A0A537YYX6-F1
#
_entry.id   AF-A0A537YYX6-F1
#
_cell.length_a   1.000
_cell.length_b   1.000
_cell.length_c   1.000
_cell.angle_alpha   90.00
_cell.angle_beta   90.00
_cell.angle_gamma   90.00
#
_symmetry.space_group_name_H-M   'P 1'
#
loop_
_entity.id
_entity.type
_entity.pdbx_description
1 polymer ?
#
loop_
_entity_poly.entity_id
_entity_poly.type
_entity_poly.pdbx_seq_one_letter_code
_entity_poly.pdbx_strand_id
1 'polypeptide(L)'
;MATLTHLERLEAESIQIFREAVAESERPVMLYSVGKDSSVMLHLAMKAFYPSKPPFPLLHVDTTWKFQAMYEFRDKTAAELGVDLIVHQDPECVDLGINPFDHGSATHTDMWKTEGLKQALDLY
;
A
#
# COMPACT_ATOMS: atom_id res chain seq x y z
N MET A 1 -33.77 -15.63 2.60
CA MET A 1 -32.61 -14.84 2.18
C MET A 1 -31.79 -15.70 1.24
N ALA A 2 -31.29 -15.15 0.13
CA ALA A 2 -30.37 -15.88 -0.74
C ALA A 2 -29.04 -16.09 -0.01
N THR A 3 -28.46 -17.29 -0.12
CA THR A 3 -27.14 -17.58 0.43
C THR A 3 -26.09 -16.82 -0.38
N LEU A 4 -25.23 -16.06 0.31
CA LEU A 4 -24.11 -15.38 -0.34
C LEU A 4 -23.19 -16.42 -1.00
N THR A 5 -22.68 -16.08 -2.19
CA THR A 5 -21.56 -16.79 -2.80
C THR A 5 -20.31 -16.66 -1.94
N HIS A 6 -19.30 -17.48 -2.25
CA HIS A 6 -18.03 -17.42 -1.54
C HIS A 6 -17.36 -16.03 -1.60
N LEU A 7 -17.35 -15.40 -2.79
CA LEU A 7 -16.71 -14.10 -2.97
C LEU A 7 -17.50 -12.95 -2.31
N GLU A 8 -18.82 -12.99 -2.36
CA GLU A 8 -19.65 -11.99 -1.66
C GLU A 8 -19.44 -12.05 -0.14
N ARG A 9 -19.29 -13.26 0.41
CA ARG A 9 -18.98 -13.42 1.83
C ARG A 9 -17.60 -12.85 2.18
N LEU A 10 -16.56 -13.19 1.40
CA LEU A 10 -15.20 -12.67 1.64
C LEU A 10 -15.12 -11.15 1.45
N GLU A 11 -15.84 -10.60 0.47
CA GLU A 11 -15.93 -9.15 0.27
C GLU A 11 -16.58 -8.46 1.47
N ALA A 12 -17.71 -8.99 1.97
CA ALA A 12 -18.39 -8.46 3.14
C ALA A 12 -17.51 -8.52 4.40
N GLU A 13 -16.84 -9.65 4.66
CA GLU A 13 -15.92 -9.83 5.78
C GLU A 13 -14.75 -8.84 5.69
N SER A 14 -14.15 -8.68 4.51
CA SER A 14 -13.03 -7.75 4.29
C SER A 14 -13.44 -6.29 4.50
N ILE A 15 -14.62 -5.89 3.99
CA ILE A 15 -15.18 -4.55 4.20
C ILE A 15 -15.41 -4.27 5.68
N GLN A 16 -15.91 -5.25 6.44
CA GLN A 16 -16.09 -5.10 7.87
C GLN A 16 -14.73 -4.88 8.56
N ILE A 17 -13.70 -5.66 8.23
CA ILE A 17 -12.35 -5.51 8.78
C ILE A 17 -11.80 -4.10 8.51
N PHE A 18 -11.95 -3.57 7.28
CA PHE A 18 -11.52 -2.20 6.97
C PHE A 18 -12.20 -1.15 7.85
N ARG A 19 -13.51 -1.28 8.05
CA ARG A 19 -14.30 -0.31 8.84
C ARG A 19 -13.90 -0.34 10.31
N GLU A 20 -13.74 -1.53 10.89
CA GLU A 20 -13.29 -1.68 12.28
C GLU A 20 -11.85 -1.18 12.47
N ALA A 21 -10.94 -1.54 11.55
CA ALA A 21 -9.55 -1.08 11.62
C ALA A 21 -9.47 0.45 11.61
N VAL A 22 -10.31 1.14 10.84
CA VAL A 22 -10.41 2.60 10.85
C VAL A 22 -11.06 3.13 12.11
N ALA A 23 -12.11 2.49 12.61
CA ALA A 23 -12.80 2.93 13.82
C ALA A 23 -11.90 2.88 15.07
N GLU A 24 -10.99 1.90 15.12
CA GLU A 24 -10.12 1.63 16.27
C GLU A 24 -8.68 2.17 16.11
N SER A 25 -8.36 2.86 15.00
CA SER A 25 -7.03 3.41 14.76
C SER A 25 -7.03 4.93 14.64
N GLU A 26 -6.06 5.60 15.28
CA GLU A 26 -5.92 7.06 15.20
C GLU A 26 -5.34 7.53 13.87
N ARG A 27 -4.32 6.82 13.35
CA ARG A 27 -3.61 7.15 12.09
C ARG A 27 -3.44 5.90 11.20
N PRO A 28 -4.52 5.30 10.70
CA PRO A 28 -4.42 4.15 9.83
C PRO A 28 -3.75 4.53 8.50
N VAL A 29 -3.00 3.59 7.94
CA VAL A 29 -2.41 3.69 6.60
C VAL A 29 -2.54 2.34 5.90
N MET A 30 -2.76 2.37 4.59
CA MET A 30 -2.83 1.15 3.80
C MET A 30 -1.54 0.94 3.00
N LEU A 31 -0.81 -0.14 3.30
CA LEU A 31 0.39 -0.52 2.55
C LEU A 31 0.01 -0.94 1.12
N TYR A 32 0.45 -0.16 0.13
CA TYR A 32 0.09 -0.33 -1.27
C TYR A 32 1.33 -0.62 -2.12
N SER A 33 1.58 -1.90 -2.39
CA SER A 33 2.76 -2.37 -3.12
C SER A 33 2.61 -2.36 -4.64
N VAL A 34 1.39 -2.07 -5.15
CA VAL A 34 1.03 -2.11 -6.58
C VAL A 34 1.01 -3.55 -7.13
N GLY A 35 0.99 -4.54 -6.24
CA GLY A 35 0.76 -5.94 -6.60
C GLY A 35 -0.73 -6.29 -6.65
N LYS A 36 -1.04 -7.46 -7.22
CA LYS A 36 -2.43 -7.97 -7.35
C LYS A 36 -3.23 -7.91 -6.05
N ASP A 37 -2.64 -8.32 -4.93
CA ASP A 37 -3.33 -8.44 -3.65
C ASP A 37 -3.63 -7.06 -3.07
N SER A 38 -2.64 -6.14 -3.12
CA SER A 38 -2.83 -4.76 -2.71
C SER A 38 -3.84 -3.99 -3.59
N SER A 39 -3.97 -4.36 -4.87
CA SER A 39 -4.99 -3.80 -5.76
C SER A 39 -6.40 -4.30 -5.41
N VAL A 40 -6.55 -5.57 -5.03
CA VAL A 40 -7.82 -6.10 -4.50
C VAL A 40 -8.16 -5.41 -3.17
N MET A 41 -7.19 -5.28 -2.28
CA MET A 41 -7.39 -4.53 -1.02
C MET A 41 -7.82 -3.08 -1.29
N LEU A 42 -7.24 -2.40 -2.27
CA LEU A 42 -7.60 -1.01 -2.59
C LEU A 42 -9.04 -0.95 -3.12
N HIS A 43 -9.41 -1.89 -3.98
CA HIS A 43 -10.78 -2.01 -4.45
C HIS A 43 -11.77 -2.23 -3.30
N LEU A 44 -11.44 -3.11 -2.35
CA LEU A 44 -12.25 -3.37 -1.16
C LEU A 44 -12.33 -2.15 -0.23
N ALA A 45 -11.24 -1.41 -0.05
CA ALA A 45 -11.22 -0.16 0.70
C ALA A 45 -12.14 0.89 0.06
N MET A 46 -12.08 1.07 -1.26
CA MET A 46 -12.99 1.98 -1.97
C MET A 46 -14.46 1.58 -1.76
N LYS A 47 -14.77 0.28 -1.76
CA LYS A 47 -16.13 -0.20 -1.44
C LYS A 47 -16.51 0.02 0.02
N ALA A 48 -15.58 -0.17 0.95
CA ALA A 48 -15.85 -0.07 2.38
C ALA A 48 -16.31 1.35 2.78
N PHE A 49 -15.77 2.38 2.13
CA PHE A 49 -16.02 3.79 2.48
C PHE A 49 -16.84 4.58 1.46
N TYR A 50 -17.31 3.93 0.40
CA TYR A 50 -18.24 4.55 -0.56
C TYR A 50 -19.46 5.15 0.16
N PRO A 51 -19.94 6.36 -0.23
CA PRO A 51 -19.54 7.17 -1.38
C PRO A 51 -18.32 8.08 -1.15
N SER A 52 -17.73 8.06 0.04
CA SER A 52 -16.53 8.82 0.37
C SER A 52 -15.25 8.07 0.00
N LYS A 53 -14.12 8.77 0.02
CA LYS A 53 -12.80 8.15 -0.08
C LYS A 53 -12.47 7.44 1.24
N PRO A 54 -11.59 6.41 1.23
CA PRO A 54 -11.05 5.85 2.45
C PRO A 54 -10.41 6.95 3.32
N PRO A 55 -10.68 7.00 4.63
CA PRO A 55 -10.17 8.04 5.53
C PRO A 55 -8.73 7.76 5.98
N PHE A 56 -7.90 7.24 5.07
CA PHE A 56 -6.50 6.94 5.30
C PHE A 56 -5.72 7.07 3.98
N PRO A 57 -4.43 7.46 4.04
CA PRO A 57 -3.58 7.45 2.87
C PRO A 57 -3.14 6.02 2.50
N LEU A 58 -2.68 5.87 1.26
CA LEU A 58 -1.86 4.76 0.83
C LEU A 58 -0.40 5.04 1.17
N LEU A 59 0.37 4.01 1.51
CA LEU A 59 1.83 4.09 1.67
C LEU A 59 2.53 3.11 0.74
N HIS A 60 3.48 3.64 -0.03
CA HIS A 60 4.36 2.88 -0.89
C HIS A 60 5.81 3.09 -0.51
N VAL A 61 6.48 2.03 -0.08
CA VAL A 61 7.93 2.00 0.07
C VAL A 61 8.55 1.78 -1.31
N ASP A 62 9.23 2.81 -1.81
CA ASP A 62 9.83 2.83 -3.13
C ASP A 62 11.33 2.52 -3.03
N THR A 63 11.73 1.46 -3.73
CA THR A 63 13.12 1.00 -3.75
C THR A 63 13.87 1.53 -4.98
N THR A 64 13.29 2.43 -5.78
CA THR A 64 13.85 2.95 -7.05
C THR A 64 14.13 1.90 -8.15
N TRP A 65 13.80 0.62 -7.92
CA TRP A 65 14.16 -0.52 -8.76
C TRP A 65 12.95 -1.29 -9.29
N LYS A 66 11.74 -0.71 -9.23
CA LYS A 66 10.54 -1.35 -9.79
C LYS A 66 10.44 -1.09 -11.30
N PHE A 67 9.63 -1.90 -11.98
CA PHE A 67 9.35 -1.69 -13.39
C PHE A 67 8.66 -0.34 -13.60
N GLN A 68 9.04 0.38 -14.66
CA GLN A 68 8.47 1.69 -15.00
C GLN A 68 6.93 1.66 -15.08
N ALA A 69 6.37 0.60 -15.66
CA ALA A 69 4.93 0.39 -15.76
C ALA A 69 4.23 0.30 -14.40
N MET A 70 4.93 -0.13 -13.33
CA MET A 70 4.37 -0.14 -11.98
C MET A 70 4.25 1.27 -11.41
N TYR A 71 5.23 2.15 -11.66
CA TYR A 71 5.16 3.55 -11.23
C TYR A 71 4.02 4.27 -11.96
N GLU A 72 3.94 4.12 -13.27
CA GLU A 72 2.86 4.70 -14.09
C GLU A 72 1.48 4.24 -13.62
N PHE A 73 1.32 2.93 -13.38
CA PHE A 73 0.05 2.39 -12.89
C PHE A 73 -0.29 2.87 -11.47
N ARG A 74 0.69 2.93 -10.56
CA ARG A 74 0.53 3.44 -9.19
C ARG A 74 0.01 4.87 -9.20
N ASP A 75 0.71 5.75 -9.90
CA ASP A 75 0.45 7.20 -9.89
C ASP A 75 -0.89 7.50 -10.56
N LYS A 76 -1.16 6.83 -11.69
CA LYS A 76 -2.45 6.92 -12.37
C LYS A 76 -3.61 6.45 -11.47
N THR A 77 -3.47 5.29 -10.83
CA THR A 77 -4.54 4.70 -10.01
C THR A 77 -4.87 5.59 -8.81
N ALA A 78 -3.86 6.10 -8.11
CA ALA A 78 -4.05 7.00 -6.97
C ALA A 78 -4.74 8.31 -7.41
N ALA A 79 -4.32 8.90 -8.52
CA ALA A 79 -4.91 10.11 -9.07
C ALA A 79 -6.37 9.91 -9.52
N GLU A 80 -6.68 8.81 -10.22
CA GLU A 80 -8.04 8.51 -10.71
C GLU A 80 -9.02 8.27 -9.56
N LEU A 81 -8.60 7.60 -8.49
CA LEU A 81 -9.40 7.38 -7.28
C LEU A 81 -9.40 8.60 -6.35
N GLY A 82 -8.48 9.54 -6.57
CA GLY A 82 -8.26 10.72 -5.74
C GLY A 82 -7.81 10.39 -4.32
N VAL A 83 -7.15 9.25 -4.10
CA VAL A 83 -6.64 8.86 -2.78
C VAL A 83 -5.23 9.41 -2.59
N ASP A 84 -4.91 9.83 -1.37
CA ASP A 84 -3.57 10.32 -1.05
C ASP A 84 -2.58 9.14 -1.05
N LEU A 85 -1.44 9.33 -1.70
CA LEU A 85 -0.38 8.34 -1.80
C LEU A 85 0.91 8.91 -1.23
N ILE A 86 1.34 8.35 -0.11
CA ILE A 86 2.64 8.59 0.50
C ILE A 86 3.64 7.67 -0.19
N VAL A 87 4.70 8.26 -0.74
CA VAL A 87 5.85 7.52 -1.27
C VAL A 87 7.02 7.77 -0.33
N HIS A 88 7.57 6.70 0.23
CA HIS A 88 8.75 6.78 1.09
C HIS A 88 9.94 6.13 0.40
N GLN A 89 11.05 6.86 0.36
CA GLN A 89 12.36 6.39 -0.07
C GLN A 89 13.31 6.59 1.10
N ASP A 90 14.03 5.54 1.48
CA ASP A 90 15.03 5.61 2.54
C ASP A 90 16.20 6.51 2.08
N PRO A 91 16.46 7.66 2.74
CA PRO A 91 17.52 8.58 2.34
C PRO A 91 18.92 7.96 2.38
N GLU A 92 19.19 7.08 3.33
CA GLU A 92 20.49 6.40 3.43
C GLU A 92 20.69 5.46 2.24
N CYS A 93 19.64 4.75 1.83
CA CYS A 93 19.69 3.90 0.65
C CYS A 93 19.93 4.69 -0.63
N VAL A 94 19.34 5.89 -0.75
CA VAL A 94 19.57 6.81 -1.87
C VAL A 94 21.02 7.29 -1.87
N ASP A 95 21.52 7.76 -0.73
CA ASP A 95 22.87 8.31 -0.59
C ASP A 95 23.96 7.27 -0.84
N LEU A 96 23.76 6.04 -0.38
CA LEU A 96 24.68 4.92 -0.58
C LEU A 96 24.52 4.23 -1.96
N GLY A 97 23.51 4.60 -2.73
CA GLY A 97 23.24 3.97 -4.04
C GLY A 97 22.93 2.47 -3.94
N ILE A 98 22.19 2.06 -2.90
CA ILE A 98 21.87 0.65 -2.64
C ILE A 98 21.06 0.08 -3.81
N ASN A 99 21.59 -1.00 -4.40
CA ASN A 99 21.01 -1.64 -5.58
C ASN A 99 21.15 -3.17 -5.53
N PRO A 100 20.27 -3.91 -6.22
CA PRO A 100 20.23 -5.37 -6.11
C PRO A 100 21.40 -6.07 -6.82
N PHE A 101 22.17 -5.38 -7.68
CA PHE A 101 23.26 -5.95 -8.45
C PHE A 101 24.57 -5.95 -7.66
N ASP A 102 24.93 -4.82 -7.06
CA ASP A 102 26.19 -4.65 -6.32
C ASP A 102 26.09 -5.14 -4.87
N HIS A 103 24.90 -5.04 -4.25
CA HIS A 103 24.70 -5.32 -2.83
C HIS A 103 23.96 -6.65 -2.58
N GLY A 104 23.47 -7.30 -3.64
CA GLY A 104 22.65 -8.49 -3.56
C GLY A 104 21.24 -8.25 -3.03
N SER A 105 20.35 -9.22 -3.26
CA SER A 105 18.93 -9.08 -2.97
C SER A 105 18.60 -9.03 -1.47
N ALA A 106 19.39 -9.69 -0.62
CA ALA A 106 19.17 -9.72 0.82
C ALA A 106 19.35 -8.34 1.45
N THR A 107 20.54 -7.74 1.32
CA THR A 107 20.85 -6.41 1.82
C THR A 107 19.94 -5.34 1.20
N HIS A 108 19.76 -5.38 -0.13
CA HIS A 108 18.86 -4.47 -0.82
C HIS A 108 17.44 -4.52 -0.23
N THR A 109 16.89 -5.72 -0.03
CA THR A 109 15.53 -5.87 0.49
C THR A 109 15.43 -5.41 1.94
N ASP A 110 16.42 -5.74 2.76
CA ASP A 110 16.40 -5.39 4.17
C ASP A 110 16.41 -3.87 4.36
N MET A 111 17.38 -3.19 3.75
CA MET A 111 17.49 -1.74 3.87
C MET A 111 16.30 -1.02 3.24
N TRP A 112 15.99 -1.30 1.96
CA TRP A 112 14.92 -0.57 1.28
C TRP A 112 13.52 -0.89 1.80
N LYS A 113 13.23 -2.15 2.18
CA LYS A 113 11.86 -2.55 2.55
C LYS A 113 11.66 -2.69 4.05
N THR A 114 12.55 -3.37 4.76
CA THR A 114 12.38 -3.56 6.20
C THR A 114 12.59 -2.24 6.93
N GLU A 115 13.77 -1.63 6.76
CA GLU A 115 14.11 -0.39 7.44
C GLU A 115 13.32 0.79 6.86
N GLY A 116 13.20 0.87 5.52
CA GLY A 116 12.34 1.87 4.88
C GLY A 116 10.87 1.84 5.34
N LEU A 117 10.28 0.65 5.57
CA LEU A 117 8.91 0.58 6.12
C LEU A 117 8.86 1.05 7.58
N LYS A 118 9.82 0.66 8.43
CA LYS A 118 9.87 1.10 9.82
C LYS A 118 9.98 2.62 9.91
N GLN A 119 10.90 3.21 9.16
CA GLN A 119 11.08 4.66 9.07
C GLN A 119 9.78 5.35 8.62
N ALA A 120 9.11 4.82 7.58
CA ALA A 120 7.86 5.38 7.11
C ALA A 120 6.75 5.37 8.19
N LEU A 121 6.63 4.28 8.95
CA LEU A 121 5.63 4.16 10.02
C LEU A 121 5.93 5.07 11.22
N ASP A 122 7.19 5.39 11.49
CA ASP A 122 7.54 6.35 12.54
C ASP A 122 7.23 7.81 12.12
N LEU A 123 7.27 8.10 10.80
CA LEU A 123 7.05 9.44 10.25
C LEU A 123 5.57 9.78 10.02
N TYR A 124 4.77 8.82 9.53
CA TYR A 124 3.41 9.02 9.00
C TYR A 124 2.33 8.30 9.79
#